data_AF-A0A7W0RPH3-F1
#
_entry.id   AF-A0A7W0RPH3-F1
#
_cell.length_a   1.000
_cell.length_b   1.000
_cell.length_c   1.000
_cell.angle_alpha   90.00
_cell.angle_beta   90.00
_cell.angle_gamma   90.00
#
_symmetry.space_group_name_H-M   'P 1'
#
loop_
_entity.id
_entity.type
_entity.pdbx_description
1 polymer ?
#
loop_
_entity_poly.entity_id
_entity_poly.type
_entity_poly.pdbx_seq_one_letter_code
_entity_poly.pdbx_strand_id
1 'polypeptide(L)'
;MSIQTIAPQTWLYLCRHQHLFEQRKSSIYRRRPDFAIFGIGKYSFAPYKVAIAGLSKELAFRKVTTLDKPVVFDDTACFLPASSEHQVDLFLTLLNSRAGQEFLSSLIFWDSKRPITVDVLEALNLTTLADEVGLGKEIGDIGTYELECLAERSPRQGILFG
;
A
#
# COMPACT_ATOMS: atom_id res chain seq x y z
N MET A 1 -19.29 15.59 -3.86
CA MET A 1 -19.05 16.66 -4.87
C MET A 1 -18.34 16.03 -6.07
N SER A 2 -18.63 16.47 -7.29
CA SER A 2 -17.99 15.92 -8.50
C SER A 2 -16.64 16.58 -8.77
N ILE A 3 -15.74 15.88 -9.46
CA ILE A 3 -14.42 16.41 -9.86
C ILE A 3 -14.54 17.67 -10.73
N GLN A 4 -15.59 17.76 -11.55
CA GLN A 4 -15.91 18.93 -12.36
C GLN A 4 -16.04 20.22 -11.53
N THR A 5 -16.59 20.12 -10.32
CA THR A 5 -16.79 21.27 -9.44
C THR A 5 -15.57 21.55 -8.56
N ILE A 6 -14.94 20.51 -7.99
CA ILE A 6 -13.85 20.69 -7.02
C ILE A 6 -12.48 20.86 -7.67
N ALA A 7 -12.32 20.42 -8.92
CA ALA A 7 -11.06 20.47 -9.66
C ALA A 7 -11.31 20.69 -11.17
N PRO A 8 -11.87 21.86 -11.56
CA PRO A 8 -12.32 22.12 -12.94
C PRO A 8 -11.19 22.03 -13.96
N GLN A 9 -9.95 22.41 -13.61
CA GLN A 9 -8.80 22.26 -14.50
C GLN A 9 -8.44 20.79 -14.75
N THR A 10 -8.50 19.95 -13.71
CA THR A 10 -8.32 18.50 -13.86
C THR A 10 -9.41 17.90 -14.73
N TRP A 11 -10.67 18.31 -14.54
CA TRP A 11 -11.77 17.86 -15.38
C TRP A 11 -11.57 18.23 -16.86
N LEU A 12 -11.25 19.49 -17.15
CA LEU A 12 -10.95 19.95 -18.51
C LEU A 12 -9.79 19.18 -19.14
N TYR A 13 -8.73 18.90 -18.37
CA TYR A 13 -7.62 18.09 -18.83
C TYR A 13 -8.06 16.66 -19.18
N LEU A 14 -8.82 15.99 -18.31
CA LEU A 14 -9.31 14.63 -18.54
C LEU A 14 -10.18 14.54 -19.78
N CYS A 15 -11.14 15.47 -19.94
CA CYS A 15 -12.01 15.53 -21.12
C CYS A 15 -11.21 15.80 -22.41
N ARG A 16 -10.25 16.72 -22.39
CA ARG A 16 -9.40 17.00 -23.57
C ARG A 16 -8.62 15.77 -24.04
N HIS A 17 -8.25 14.89 -23.11
CA HIS A 17 -7.46 13.69 -23.40
C HIS A 17 -8.29 12.41 -23.35
N GLN A 18 -9.63 12.49 -23.38
CA GLN A 18 -10.54 11.35 -23.25
C GLN A 18 -10.22 10.22 -24.24
N HIS A 19 -9.86 10.56 -25.48
CA HIS A 19 -9.47 9.61 -26.51
C HIS A 19 -8.30 8.68 -26.09
N LEU A 20 -7.39 9.13 -25.21
CA LEU A 20 -6.32 8.30 -24.66
C LEU A 20 -6.85 7.27 -23.65
N PHE A 21 -7.86 7.65 -22.87
CA PHE A 21 -8.49 6.78 -21.87
C PHE A 21 -9.36 5.70 -22.52
N GLU A 22 -10.01 6.01 -23.64
CA GLU A 22 -10.82 5.08 -24.45
C GLU A 22 -9.97 3.99 -25.13
N GLN A 23 -8.69 4.29 -25.40
CA GLN A 23 -7.74 3.33 -25.99
C GLN A 23 -7.21 2.29 -24.98
N ARG A 24 -7.56 2.38 -23.69
CA ARG A 24 -7.12 1.43 -22.67
C ARG A 24 -7.71 0.04 -22.95
N LYS A 25 -6.83 -0.92 -23.25
CA LYS A 25 -7.21 -2.29 -23.66
C LYS A 25 -7.59 -3.22 -22.51
N SER A 26 -7.23 -2.88 -21.27
CA SER A 26 -7.46 -3.75 -20.12
C SER A 26 -8.95 -3.90 -19.80
N SER A 27 -9.38 -5.14 -19.56
CA SER A 27 -10.78 -5.46 -19.23
C SER A 27 -11.26 -4.82 -17.93
N ILE A 28 -10.35 -4.43 -17.02
CA ILE A 28 -10.68 -3.78 -15.74
C ILE A 28 -11.42 -2.45 -15.94
N TYR A 29 -11.27 -1.80 -17.09
CA TYR A 29 -11.95 -0.54 -17.43
C TYR A 29 -13.35 -0.74 -18.04
N ARG A 30 -13.75 -1.97 -18.39
CA ARG A 30 -15.08 -2.22 -18.96
C ARG A 30 -16.17 -1.95 -17.92
N ARG A 31 -17.22 -1.20 -18.33
CA ARG A 31 -18.36 -0.82 -17.47
C ARG A 31 -17.93 -0.06 -16.20
N ARG A 32 -16.89 0.76 -16.31
CA ARG A 32 -16.41 1.64 -15.24
C ARG A 32 -16.50 3.10 -15.71
N PRO A 33 -16.47 4.08 -14.79
CA PRO A 33 -16.37 5.49 -15.16
C PRO A 33 -15.18 5.78 -16.08
N ASP A 34 -15.32 6.72 -17.00
CA ASP A 34 -14.33 7.01 -18.06
C ASP A 34 -12.94 7.32 -17.52
N PHE A 35 -12.85 7.98 -16.38
CA PHE A 35 -11.59 8.35 -15.73
C PHE A 35 -11.30 7.52 -14.47
N ALA A 36 -11.82 6.28 -14.41
CA ALA A 36 -11.58 5.40 -13.26
C ALA A 36 -10.08 5.13 -13.05
N ILE A 37 -9.68 5.23 -11.78
CA ILE A 37 -8.38 4.86 -11.24
C ILE A 37 -8.61 3.76 -10.20
N PHE A 38 -7.73 2.77 -10.14
CA PHE A 38 -7.81 1.64 -9.22
C PHE A 38 -6.60 1.65 -8.28
N GLY A 39 -6.69 0.90 -7.18
CA GLY A 39 -5.58 0.79 -6.22
C GLY A 39 -5.31 2.09 -5.44
N ILE A 40 -6.31 2.97 -5.36
CA ILE A 40 -6.26 4.19 -4.56
C ILE A 40 -7.41 4.16 -3.56
N GLY A 41 -7.10 4.26 -2.27
CA GLY A 41 -8.06 4.28 -1.18
C GLY A 41 -7.61 5.20 -0.06
N LYS A 42 -8.32 5.19 1.08
CA LYS A 42 -7.92 5.99 2.26
C LYS A 42 -6.49 5.68 2.68
N TYR A 43 -6.09 4.41 2.59
CA TYR A 43 -4.72 3.95 2.88
C TYR A 43 -3.64 4.66 2.03
N SER A 44 -3.94 5.02 0.78
CA SER A 44 -2.99 5.71 -0.10
C SER A 44 -2.63 7.10 0.44
N PHE A 45 -3.55 7.71 1.18
CA PHE A 45 -3.39 9.05 1.76
C PHE A 45 -3.08 9.02 3.26
N ALA A 46 -2.75 7.86 3.82
CA ALA A 46 -2.35 7.73 5.22
C ALA A 46 -1.17 8.68 5.54
N PRO A 47 -1.18 9.32 6.72
CA PRO A 47 -0.19 10.34 7.05
C PRO A 47 1.22 9.75 7.20
N TYR A 48 1.31 8.52 7.65
CA TYR A 48 2.55 7.77 7.79
C TYR A 48 2.48 6.46 7.00
N LYS A 49 3.63 6.02 6.50
CA LYS A 49 3.78 4.76 5.76
C LYS A 49 5.14 4.13 6.07
N VAL A 50 5.18 2.81 6.25
CA VAL A 50 6.44 2.05 6.10
C VAL A 50 6.48 1.50 4.68
N ALA A 51 7.43 1.94 3.87
CA ALA A 51 7.49 1.63 2.45
C ALA A 51 8.77 0.84 2.07
N ILE A 52 8.67 0.08 0.99
CA ILE A 52 9.76 -0.66 0.38
C ILE A 52 9.61 -0.68 -1.15
N ALA A 53 10.71 -0.56 -1.88
CA ALA A 53 10.69 -0.69 -3.33
C ALA A 53 10.57 -2.16 -3.74
N GLY A 54 9.55 -2.50 -4.53
CA GLY A 54 9.28 -3.88 -4.97
C GLY A 54 10.36 -4.45 -5.90
N LEU A 55 11.07 -3.56 -6.60
CA LEU A 55 12.16 -3.91 -7.52
C LEU A 55 13.55 -3.96 -6.85
N SER A 56 13.63 -3.65 -5.55
CA SER A 56 14.88 -3.66 -4.81
C SER A 56 15.44 -5.08 -4.67
N LYS A 57 16.77 -5.19 -4.55
CA LYS A 57 17.49 -6.44 -4.23
C LYS A 57 17.91 -6.50 -2.75
N GLU A 58 17.30 -5.63 -1.94
CA GLU A 58 17.48 -5.58 -0.49
C GLU A 58 16.15 -5.30 0.22
N LEU A 59 16.02 -5.83 1.44
CA LEU A 59 14.90 -5.59 2.34
C LEU A 59 15.09 -4.29 3.14
N ALA A 60 15.04 -3.14 2.48
CA ALA A 60 15.22 -1.84 3.12
C ALA A 60 13.89 -1.11 3.34
N PHE A 61 13.23 -1.36 4.47
CA PHE A 61 12.01 -0.63 4.84
C PHE A 61 12.33 0.78 5.34
N ARG A 62 11.53 1.76 4.88
CA ARG A 62 11.70 3.18 5.23
C ARG A 62 10.40 3.77 5.74
N LYS A 63 10.48 4.56 6.82
CA LYS A 63 9.38 5.44 7.24
C LYS A 63 9.27 6.59 6.25
N VAL A 64 8.05 6.83 5.79
CA VAL A 64 7.66 7.95 4.94
C VAL A 64 6.54 8.69 5.64
N THR A 65 6.70 10.00 5.76
CA THR A 65 5.73 10.91 6.35
C THR A 65 5.20 11.86 5.29
N THR A 66 4.10 12.53 5.59
CA THR A 66 3.59 13.64 4.77
C THR A 66 4.61 14.78 4.69
N LEU A 67 4.70 15.39 3.52
CA LEU A 67 5.28 16.72 3.36
C LEU A 67 4.13 17.73 3.46
N ASP A 68 4.00 18.64 2.50
CA ASP A 68 2.82 19.52 2.37
C ASP A 68 1.53 18.76 2.03
N LYS A 69 1.67 17.54 1.50
CA LYS A 69 0.58 16.63 1.10
C LYS A 69 0.97 15.17 1.43
N PRO A 70 -0.02 14.26 1.51
CA PRO A 70 0.28 12.83 1.64
C PRO A 70 1.12 12.33 0.47
N VAL A 71 2.17 11.58 0.79
CA VAL A 71 3.00 10.90 -0.22
C VAL A 71 2.20 9.72 -0.78
N VAL A 72 2.00 9.69 -2.09
CA VAL A 72 1.36 8.60 -2.82
C VAL A 72 2.43 7.91 -3.67
N PHE A 73 2.55 6.60 -3.54
CA PHE A 73 3.47 5.79 -4.33
C PHE A 73 2.83 5.35 -5.64
N ASP A 74 3.67 5.10 -6.65
CA ASP A 74 3.26 4.37 -7.85
C ASP A 74 3.16 2.86 -7.57
N ASP A 75 2.97 2.06 -8.63
CA ASP A 75 2.86 0.61 -8.55
C ASP A 75 4.21 -0.10 -8.34
N THR A 76 5.32 0.63 -8.14
CA THR A 76 6.66 0.05 -7.93
C THR A 76 7.02 -0.15 -6.46
N ALA A 77 6.28 0.46 -5.54
CA ALA A 77 6.48 0.32 -4.10
C ALA A 77 5.37 -0.52 -3.44
N CYS A 78 5.73 -1.19 -2.36
CA CYS A 78 4.79 -1.74 -1.39
C CYS A 78 4.89 -0.91 -0.10
N PHE A 79 3.78 -0.78 0.63
CA PHE A 79 3.80 -0.04 1.89
C PHE A 79 2.71 -0.49 2.85
N LEU A 80 2.97 -0.27 4.14
CA LEU A 80 2.04 -0.41 5.25
C LEU A 80 1.62 1.00 5.72
N PRO A 81 0.33 1.39 5.62
CA PRO A 81 -0.15 2.67 6.13
C PRO A 81 -0.15 2.70 7.67
N ALA A 82 0.02 3.89 8.24
CA ALA A 82 -0.09 4.13 9.67
C ALA A 82 -0.76 5.49 9.94
N SER A 83 -1.55 5.55 11.02
CA SER A 83 -2.31 6.72 11.45
C SER A 83 -1.51 7.64 12.37
N SER A 84 -0.49 7.10 13.06
CA SER A 84 0.33 7.83 14.02
C SER A 84 1.83 7.59 13.85
N GLU A 85 2.62 8.52 14.40
CA GLU A 85 4.08 8.40 14.43
C GLU A 85 4.56 7.18 15.22
N HIS A 86 3.96 6.95 16.39
CA HIS A 86 4.23 5.78 17.22
C HIS A 86 4.00 4.47 16.44
N GLN A 87 2.89 4.38 15.70
CA GLN A 87 2.58 3.19 14.94
C GLN A 87 3.57 2.93 13.79
N VAL A 88 3.93 3.97 13.03
CA VAL A 88 4.88 3.79 11.92
C VAL A 88 6.28 3.42 12.43
N ASP A 89 6.68 3.93 13.59
CA ASP A 89 7.96 3.60 14.21
C ASP A 89 7.99 2.17 14.74
N LEU A 90 6.88 1.70 15.33
CA LEU A 90 6.74 0.29 15.70
C LEU A 90 6.82 -0.62 14.47
N PHE A 91 6.03 -0.34 13.43
CA PHE A 91 6.07 -1.12 12.18
C PHE A 91 7.45 -1.15 11.55
N LEU A 92 8.14 -0.01 11.51
CA LEU A 92 9.49 0.08 10.96
C LEU A 92 10.47 -0.78 11.78
N THR A 93 10.36 -0.73 13.11
CA THR A 93 11.19 -1.51 14.04
C THR A 93 10.97 -3.01 13.83
N LEU A 94 9.71 -3.46 13.73
CA LEU A 94 9.37 -4.86 13.48
C LEU A 94 9.93 -5.31 12.13
N LEU A 95 9.63 -4.59 11.05
CA LEU A 95 10.01 -4.98 9.68
C LEU A 95 11.53 -4.95 9.45
N ASN A 96 12.27 -4.09 10.15
CA ASN A 96 13.74 -4.05 10.10
C ASN A 96 14.42 -4.86 11.22
N SER A 97 13.64 -5.52 12.09
CA SER A 97 14.21 -6.44 13.08
C SER A 97 14.87 -7.63 12.40
N ARG A 98 15.83 -8.25 13.08
CA ARG A 98 16.49 -9.46 12.58
C ARG A 98 15.47 -10.56 12.22
N ALA A 99 14.52 -10.82 13.11
CA ALA A 99 13.49 -11.85 12.89
C ALA A 99 12.62 -11.55 11.66
N GLY A 100 12.18 -10.29 11.48
CA GLY A 100 11.39 -9.89 10.32
C GLY A 100 12.16 -10.01 9.00
N GLN A 101 13.42 -9.58 9.01
CA GLN A 101 14.32 -9.65 7.85
C GLN A 101 14.66 -11.09 7.44
N GLU A 102 14.95 -11.97 8.43
CA GLU A 102 15.23 -13.39 8.19
C GLU A 102 13.99 -14.11 7.66
N PHE A 103 12.82 -13.89 8.26
CA PHE A 103 11.56 -14.48 7.80
C PHE A 103 11.25 -14.08 6.35
N LEU A 104 11.22 -12.77 6.06
CA LEU A 104 10.91 -12.29 4.70
C LEU A 104 11.94 -12.77 3.69
N SER A 105 13.23 -12.72 4.02
CA SER A 105 14.30 -13.20 3.12
C SER A 105 14.13 -14.68 2.77
N SER A 106 13.61 -15.50 3.68
CA SER A 106 13.36 -16.93 3.42
C SER A 106 12.25 -17.20 2.40
N LEU A 107 11.35 -16.24 2.21
CA LEU A 107 10.22 -16.32 1.26
C LEU A 107 10.53 -15.68 -0.10
N ILE A 108 11.58 -14.85 -0.17
CA ILE A 108 11.90 -14.06 -1.35
C ILE A 108 12.75 -14.85 -2.33
N PHE A 109 12.27 -14.92 -3.58
CA PHE A 109 13.09 -15.37 -4.70
C PHE A 109 13.82 -14.18 -5.35
N TRP A 110 15.07 -13.97 -4.92
CA TRP A 110 15.87 -12.80 -5.28
C TRP A 110 16.19 -12.64 -6.77
N ASP A 111 16.20 -13.71 -7.56
CA ASP A 111 16.51 -13.63 -9.00
C ASP A 111 15.34 -13.09 -9.84
N SER A 112 14.14 -12.97 -9.26
CA SER A 112 12.99 -12.39 -9.97
C SER A 112 13.18 -10.89 -10.25
N LYS A 113 12.50 -10.39 -11.30
CA LYS A 113 12.49 -8.96 -11.63
C LYS A 113 11.86 -8.09 -10.54
N ARG A 114 10.95 -8.66 -9.75
CA ARG A 114 10.24 -8.01 -8.65
C ARG A 114 10.16 -8.99 -7.47
N PRO A 115 11.23 -9.08 -6.66
CA PRO A 115 11.32 -10.08 -5.58
C PRO A 115 10.43 -9.74 -4.38
N ILE A 116 10.17 -8.46 -4.15
CA ILE A 116 9.36 -8.00 -3.03
C ILE A 116 7.96 -7.71 -3.54
N THR A 117 7.01 -8.58 -3.18
CA THR A 117 5.61 -8.51 -3.58
C THR A 117 4.70 -8.34 -2.38
N VAL A 118 3.47 -7.87 -2.59
CA VAL A 118 2.47 -7.77 -1.52
C VAL A 118 2.22 -9.14 -0.89
N ASP A 119 2.10 -10.20 -1.69
CA ASP A 119 1.88 -11.58 -1.21
C ASP A 119 2.98 -12.04 -0.24
N VAL A 120 4.24 -11.69 -0.50
CA VAL A 120 5.36 -12.00 0.42
C VAL A 120 5.23 -11.23 1.74
N LEU A 121 4.83 -9.96 1.68
CA LEU A 121 4.66 -9.13 2.86
C LEU A 121 3.44 -9.54 3.70
N GLU A 122 2.35 -9.97 3.06
CA GLU A 122 1.13 -10.45 3.73
C GLU A 122 1.33 -11.77 4.48
N ALA A 123 2.36 -12.56 4.13
CA ALA A 123 2.71 -13.76 4.86
C ALA A 123 3.25 -13.47 6.27
N LEU A 124 3.69 -12.24 6.55
CA LEU A 124 4.24 -11.85 7.83
C LEU A 124 3.12 -11.41 8.80
N ASN A 125 2.95 -12.16 9.90
CA ASN A 125 2.06 -11.76 10.98
C ASN A 125 2.80 -10.79 11.92
N LEU A 126 2.40 -9.51 11.92
CA LEU A 126 3.05 -8.48 12.74
C LEU A 126 2.88 -8.71 14.24
N THR A 127 1.76 -9.28 14.69
CA THR A 127 1.54 -9.60 16.11
C THR A 127 2.51 -10.69 16.58
N THR A 128 2.61 -11.78 15.82
CA THR A 128 3.57 -12.87 16.12
C THR A 128 5.01 -12.37 16.07
N LEU A 129 5.35 -11.52 15.10
CA LEU A 129 6.68 -10.92 15.02
C LEU A 129 6.96 -10.02 16.23
N ALA A 130 5.99 -9.23 16.67
CA ALA A 130 6.12 -8.37 17.83
C ALA A 130 6.35 -9.18 19.11
N ASP A 131 5.65 -10.29 19.31
CA ASP A 131 5.88 -11.18 20.44
C ASP A 131 7.31 -11.73 20.45
N GLU A 132 7.80 -12.18 19.29
CA GLU A 132 9.17 -12.72 19.14
C GLU A 132 10.26 -11.69 19.49
N VAL A 133 10.02 -10.41 19.16
CA VAL A 133 11.00 -9.33 19.46
C VAL A 133 10.73 -8.61 20.78
N GLY A 134 9.77 -9.08 21.59
CA GLY A 134 9.46 -8.53 22.91
C GLY A 134 8.59 -7.25 22.91
N LEU A 135 7.96 -6.91 21.78
CA LEU A 135 7.10 -5.73 21.59
C LEU A 135 5.59 -6.11 21.50
N GLY A 136 5.21 -7.31 21.91
CA GLY A 136 3.83 -7.82 21.85
C GLY A 136 2.79 -6.93 22.54
N LYS A 137 3.16 -6.28 23.64
CA LYS A 137 2.27 -5.33 24.35
C LYS A 137 2.00 -4.08 23.51
N GLU A 138 3.05 -3.51 22.93
CA GLU A 138 2.98 -2.27 22.16
C GLU A 138 2.13 -2.42 20.90
N ILE A 139 2.20 -3.57 20.22
CA ILE A 139 1.34 -3.83 19.07
C ILE A 139 -0.12 -4.08 19.46
N GLY A 140 -0.37 -4.69 20.62
CA GLY A 140 -1.70 -4.90 21.16
C GLY A 140 -2.42 -3.59 21.47
N ASP A 141 -1.69 -2.59 21.98
CA ASP A 141 -2.21 -1.27 22.34
C ASP A 141 -2.62 -0.41 21.13
N ILE A 142 -2.06 -0.71 19.95
CA ILE A 142 -2.39 -0.01 18.69
C ILE A 142 -3.69 -0.57 18.05
N GLY A 143 -4.13 -1.75 18.49
CA GLY A 143 -5.36 -2.39 18.04
C GLY A 143 -5.25 -3.05 16.66
N THR A 144 -5.84 -4.24 16.51
CA THR A 144 -5.88 -5.01 15.25
C THR A 144 -6.70 -4.34 14.13
N TYR A 145 -7.55 -3.36 14.48
CA TYR A 145 -8.43 -2.65 13.55
C TYR A 145 -7.71 -1.82 12.48
N GLU A 146 -6.44 -1.47 12.66
CA GLU A 146 -5.69 -0.67 11.68
C GLU A 146 -4.93 -1.52 10.64
N LEU A 147 -4.81 -2.84 10.85
CA LEU A 147 -4.23 -3.78 9.89
C LEU A 147 -5.22 -4.16 8.77
N GLU A 148 -6.51 -3.86 8.92
CA GLU A 148 -7.55 -4.07 7.89
C GLU A 148 -7.27 -3.30 6.59
N CYS A 149 -6.46 -2.24 6.63
CA CYS A 149 -6.04 -1.50 5.43
C CYS A 149 -5.19 -2.34 4.44
N LEU A 150 -4.55 -3.43 4.89
CA LEU A 150 -3.91 -4.39 3.98
C LEU A 150 -4.95 -5.24 3.23
N ALA A 151 -6.07 -5.58 3.87
CA ALA A 151 -7.12 -6.42 3.30
C ALA A 151 -7.92 -5.75 2.17
N GLU A 152 -7.96 -4.40 2.11
CA GLU A 152 -8.59 -3.66 1.00
C GLU A 152 -7.85 -3.85 -0.35
N ARG A 153 -6.71 -4.56 -0.38
CA ARG A 153 -5.85 -4.70 -1.54
C ARG A 153 -6.07 -5.93 -2.41
N SER A 154 -6.99 -6.84 -2.10
CA SER A 154 -7.17 -8.03 -2.95
C SER A 154 -8.22 -7.81 -4.05
N PRO A 155 -7.84 -7.57 -5.33
CA PRO A 155 -8.76 -7.67 -6.46
C PRO A 155 -9.24 -9.11 -6.71
N ARG A 156 -8.82 -10.10 -5.89
CA ARG A 156 -9.34 -11.48 -5.94
C ARG A 156 -10.70 -11.63 -5.26
N GLN A 157 -11.17 -10.65 -4.47
CA GLN A 157 -12.58 -10.60 -4.12
C GLN A 157 -13.34 -9.86 -5.22
N GLY A 158 -13.99 -10.66 -6.06
CA GLY A 158 -14.80 -10.18 -7.15
C GLY A 158 -15.81 -9.12 -6.70
N ILE A 159 -16.11 -8.25 -7.66
CA ILE A 159 -17.41 -7.60 -7.82
C ILE A 159 -18.51 -8.49 -7.23
N LEU A 160 -19.10 -8.08 -6.12
CA LEU A 160 -20.48 -8.39 -5.69
C LEU A 160 -20.77 -7.65 -4.38
N PHE A 161 -21.18 -6.39 -4.50
CA PHE A 161 -22.29 -5.88 -3.69
C PHE A 161 -23.33 -5.39 -4.69
N GLY A 162 -24.42 -6.15 -4.78
CA GLY A 162 -25.66 -5.71 -5.38
C GLY A 162 -26.43 -4.79 -4.45
#